data_AF-A0A6F9CQ23-F1
#
_entry.id   AF-A0A6F9CQ23-F1
#
_cell.length_a   1.000
_cell.length_b   1.000
_cell.length_c   1.000
_cell.angle_alpha   90.00
_cell.angle_beta   90.00
_cell.angle_gamma   90.00
#
_symmetry.space_group_name_H-M   'P 1'
#
loop_
_entity.id
_entity.type
_entity.pdbx_description
1 polymer ?
#
loop_
_entity_poly.entity_id
_entity_poly.type
_entity_poly.pdbx_seq_one_letter_code
_entity_poly.pdbx_strand_id
1 'polypeptide(L)'
;MPLVTRNIEPRHVCRQVLPPKIRSELECVTNISLANIIRQLGSLSKYAEDVFGELFVQAGAFAIRVNSLGERVDRLQAITQKKAFHSNLTQDQQLFCRPSLPLPVQETYLTCNPPPPLNNLSQYRYTHTSAKGRTAYNNG
;
A
#
# COMPACT_ATOMS: atom_id res chain seq x y z
N MET A 1 41.51 -29.28 -41.26
CA MET A 1 41.76 -29.61 -39.84
C MET A 1 40.43 -29.99 -39.19
N PRO A 2 40.31 -31.12 -38.47
CA PRO A 2 39.10 -31.42 -37.71
C PRO A 2 39.03 -30.50 -36.48
N LEU A 3 37.87 -29.89 -36.24
CA LEU A 3 37.62 -29.04 -35.09
C LEU A 3 37.44 -29.92 -33.85
N VAL A 4 38.24 -29.67 -32.82
CA VAL A 4 38.11 -30.34 -31.51
C VAL A 4 36.85 -29.80 -30.82
N THR A 5 35.84 -30.64 -30.65
CA THR A 5 34.65 -30.33 -29.84
C THR A 5 34.95 -30.59 -28.37
N ARG A 6 34.70 -29.59 -27.51
CA ARG A 6 34.76 -29.74 -26.06
C ARG A 6 33.34 -29.69 -25.52
N ASN A 7 32.92 -30.72 -24.79
CA ASN A 7 31.65 -30.70 -24.09
C ASN A 7 31.75 -29.71 -22.92
N ILE A 8 30.89 -28.71 -22.90
CA ILE A 8 30.81 -27.73 -21.79
C ILE A 8 29.55 -28.09 -21.00
N GLU A 9 29.73 -28.50 -19.75
CA GLU A 9 28.61 -28.79 -18.85
C GLU A 9 28.41 -27.64 -17.87
N PRO A 10 27.16 -27.19 -17.62
CA PRO A 10 26.87 -26.15 -16.63
C PRO A 10 27.30 -26.61 -15.24
N ARG A 11 28.19 -25.88 -14.58
CA ARG A 11 28.64 -26.20 -13.20
C ARG A 11 27.75 -25.65 -12.10
N HIS A 12 27.04 -24.54 -12.36
CA HIS A 12 26.16 -23.90 -11.39
C HIS A 12 24.90 -23.40 -12.09
N VAL A 13 23.85 -24.22 -12.06
CA VAL A 13 22.56 -23.88 -12.68
C VAL A 13 21.83 -22.78 -11.87
N CYS A 14 22.06 -22.71 -10.56
CA CYS A 14 21.57 -21.63 -9.69
C CYS A 14 22.56 -21.26 -8.59
N ARG A 15 22.33 -20.11 -7.93
CA ARG A 15 23.15 -19.63 -6.79
C ARG A 15 22.75 -20.22 -5.43
N GLN A 16 21.70 -21.03 -5.39
CA GLN A 16 21.19 -21.66 -4.17
C GLN A 16 21.61 -23.12 -4.09
N VAL A 17 21.77 -23.63 -2.87
CA VAL A 17 22.02 -25.06 -2.64
C VAL A 17 20.78 -25.83 -3.04
N LEU A 18 20.94 -26.76 -3.98
CA LEU A 18 19.88 -27.65 -4.41
C LEU A 18 19.80 -28.90 -3.51
N PRO A 19 18.61 -29.48 -3.30
CA PRO A 19 18.46 -30.75 -2.59
C PRO A 19 19.41 -31.85 -3.13
N PRO A 20 19.95 -32.72 -2.26
CA PRO A 20 20.77 -33.83 -2.74
C PRO A 20 19.91 -34.86 -3.50
N LYS A 21 20.45 -35.43 -4.59
CA LYS A 21 19.85 -36.50 -5.43
C LYS A 21 18.67 -36.09 -6.33
N ILE A 22 18.66 -34.88 -6.87
CA ILE A 22 17.66 -34.47 -7.87
C ILE A 22 18.00 -35.08 -9.23
N ARG A 23 17.00 -35.51 -10.00
CA ARG A 23 17.19 -36.09 -11.34
C ARG A 23 17.75 -35.08 -12.34
N SER A 24 17.27 -33.85 -12.31
CA SER A 24 17.69 -32.75 -13.20
C SER A 24 17.68 -31.42 -12.43
N GLU A 25 18.86 -30.80 -12.27
CA GLU A 25 18.99 -29.49 -11.62
C GLU A 25 18.28 -28.39 -12.42
N LEU A 26 18.38 -28.45 -13.76
CA LEU A 26 17.75 -27.49 -14.64
C LEU A 26 16.22 -27.53 -14.53
N GLU A 27 15.64 -28.72 -14.53
CA GLU A 27 14.20 -28.88 -14.35
C GLU A 27 13.74 -28.34 -13.00
N CYS A 28 14.50 -28.65 -11.93
CA CYS A 28 14.21 -28.16 -10.58
C CYS A 28 14.24 -26.62 -10.49
N VAL A 29 15.33 -26.00 -10.95
CA VAL A 29 15.49 -24.53 -10.93
C VAL A 29 14.42 -23.86 -11.81
N THR A 30 14.11 -24.44 -12.96
CA THR A 30 13.05 -23.92 -13.85
C THR A 30 11.68 -23.98 -13.19
N ASN A 31 11.33 -25.10 -12.56
CA ASN A 31 10.05 -25.25 -11.86
C ASN A 31 9.93 -24.30 -10.65
N ILE A 32 11.00 -24.12 -9.88
CA ILE A 32 11.05 -23.13 -8.79
C ILE A 32 10.84 -21.72 -9.34
N SER A 33 11.49 -21.39 -10.46
CA SER A 33 11.38 -20.09 -11.10
C SER A 33 9.96 -19.83 -11.62
N LEU A 34 9.33 -20.82 -12.26
CA LEU A 34 7.94 -20.73 -12.71
C LEU A 34 6.96 -20.56 -11.54
N ALA A 35 7.16 -21.32 -10.45
CA ALA A 35 6.35 -21.16 -9.24
C ALA A 35 6.47 -19.74 -8.66
N ASN A 36 7.68 -19.17 -8.65
CA ASN A 36 7.90 -17.79 -8.20
C ASN A 36 7.26 -16.76 -9.13
N ILE A 37 7.29 -16.98 -10.46
CA ILE A 37 6.58 -16.11 -11.42
C ILE A 37 5.07 -16.13 -11.13
N ILE A 38 4.48 -17.31 -10.90
CA ILE A 38 3.06 -17.43 -10.55
C ILE A 38 2.75 -16.66 -9.26
N ARG A 39 3.61 -16.75 -8.24
CA ARG A 39 3.46 -15.97 -6.99
C ARG A 39 3.55 -14.47 -7.24
N GLN A 40 4.50 -14.03 -8.05
CA GLN A 40 4.66 -12.61 -8.42
C GLN A 40 3.46 -12.08 -9.19
N LEU A 41 2.89 -12.88 -10.10
CA LEU A 41 1.65 -12.54 -10.78
C LEU A 41 0.48 -12.42 -9.79
N GLY A 42 0.41 -13.29 -8.79
CA GLY A 42 -0.56 -13.15 -7.69
C GLY A 42 -0.40 -11.84 -6.92
N SER A 43 0.84 -11.46 -6.57
CA SER A 43 1.13 -10.16 -5.94
C SER A 43 0.77 -8.98 -6.84
N LEU A 44 1.01 -9.10 -8.15
CA LEU A 44 0.65 -8.08 -9.12
C LEU A 44 -0.88 -7.92 -9.25
N SER A 45 -1.63 -9.03 -9.22
CA SER A 45 -3.09 -8.99 -9.21
C SER A 45 -3.64 -8.28 -7.97
N LYS A 46 -3.09 -8.56 -6.77
CA LYS A 46 -3.47 -7.83 -5.55
C LYS A 46 -3.19 -6.33 -5.70
N TYR A 47 -2.00 -5.97 -6.19
CA TYR A 47 -1.65 -4.57 -6.43
C TYR A 47 -2.61 -3.87 -7.41
N ALA A 48 -2.99 -4.55 -8.49
CA ALA A 48 -3.96 -4.02 -9.44
C ALA A 48 -5.35 -3.83 -8.80
N GLU A 49 -5.80 -4.79 -7.98
CA GLU A 49 -7.05 -4.69 -7.24
C GLU A 49 -7.08 -3.46 -6.31
N ASP A 50 -6.00 -3.22 -5.55
CA ASP A 50 -5.91 -2.05 -4.67
C ASP A 50 -6.03 -0.74 -5.47
N VAL A 51 -5.27 -0.60 -6.57
CA VAL A 51 -5.29 0.61 -7.42
C VAL A 51 -6.66 0.85 -8.05
N PHE A 52 -7.23 -0.19 -8.68
CA PHE A 52 -8.53 -0.04 -9.34
C PHE A 52 -9.68 0.08 -8.35
N GLY A 53 -9.58 -0.52 -7.16
CA GLY A 53 -10.53 -0.36 -6.07
C GLY A 53 -10.61 1.09 -5.60
N GLU A 54 -9.47 1.73 -5.35
CA GLU A 54 -9.43 3.14 -4.95
C GLU A 54 -10.01 4.07 -6.04
N LEU A 55 -9.64 3.83 -7.31
CA LEU A 55 -10.17 4.60 -8.44
C LEU A 55 -11.69 4.44 -8.59
N PHE A 56 -12.20 3.23 -8.40
CA PHE A 56 -13.64 2.95 -8.47
C PHE A 56 -14.41 3.70 -7.38
N VAL A 57 -13.90 3.72 -6.14
CA VAL A 57 -14.52 4.46 -5.04
C VAL A 57 -14.59 5.96 -5.36
N GLN A 58 -13.50 6.55 -5.87
CA GLN A 58 -13.48 7.97 -6.24
C GLN A 58 -14.41 8.28 -7.43
N ALA A 59 -14.45 7.41 -8.44
CA ALA A 59 -15.35 7.54 -9.57
C ALA A 59 -16.83 7.44 -9.15
N GLY A 60 -17.16 6.55 -8.21
CA GLY A 60 -18.49 6.43 -7.64
C GLY A 60 -18.92 7.70 -6.90
N ALA A 61 -18.04 8.25 -6.05
CA ALA A 61 -18.30 9.53 -5.39
C ALA A 61 -18.50 10.68 -6.39
N PHE A 62 -17.69 10.70 -7.46
CA PHE A 62 -17.83 11.69 -8.53
C PHE A 62 -19.19 11.57 -9.25
N ALA A 63 -19.61 10.36 -9.62
CA ALA A 63 -20.88 10.12 -10.30
C ALA A 63 -22.08 10.64 -9.50
N ILE A 64 -22.09 10.41 -8.18
CA ILE A 64 -23.15 10.93 -7.29
C ILE A 64 -23.21 12.46 -7.34
N ARG A 65 -22.07 13.14 -7.27
CA ARG A 65 -22.02 14.61 -7.34
C ARG A 65 -22.49 15.12 -8.70
N VAL A 66 -22.09 14.46 -9.80
CA VAL A 66 -22.51 14.82 -11.15
C VAL A 66 -24.03 14.69 -11.31
N ASN A 67 -24.62 13.60 -10.84
CA ASN A 67 -26.06 13.40 -10.89
C ASN A 67 -26.80 14.48 -10.08
N SER A 68 -26.35 14.74 -8.85
CA SER A 68 -26.92 15.80 -8.00
C SER A 68 -26.81 17.18 -8.63
N LEU A 69 -25.68 17.47 -9.29
CA LEU A 69 -25.48 18.73 -9.99
C LEU A 69 -26.39 18.84 -11.22
N GLY A 70 -26.49 17.77 -12.02
CA GLY A 70 -27.35 17.72 -13.21
C GLY A 70 -28.79 18.05 -12.87
N GLU A 71 -29.35 17.39 -11.86
CA GLU A 71 -30.72 17.68 -11.41
C GLU A 71 -30.91 19.13 -10.93
N ARG A 72 -29.89 19.73 -10.30
CA ARG A 72 -29.94 21.14 -9.86
C ARG A 72 -29.90 22.10 -11.04
N VAL A 73 -29.15 21.76 -12.09
CA VAL A 73 -29.08 22.54 -13.34
C VAL A 73 -30.44 22.51 -14.05
N ASP A 74 -31.06 21.33 -14.16
CA ASP A 74 -32.36 21.17 -14.84
C ASP A 74 -33.49 21.96 -14.16
N ARG A 75 -33.43 22.09 -12.82
CA ARG A 75 -34.44 22.82 -12.02
C ARG A 75 -34.13 24.29 -11.82
N LEU A 76 -33.01 24.81 -12.34
CA LEU A 76 -32.57 26.17 -12.09
C LEU A 76 -33.46 27.20 -12.82
N GLN A 77 -34.44 27.78 -12.11
CA GLN A 77 -35.21 28.94 -12.57
C GLN A 77 -34.71 30.21 -11.83
N ALA A 78 -34.82 31.40 -12.44
CA ALA A 78 -34.37 32.64 -11.84
C ALA A 78 -35.21 33.01 -10.61
N ILE A 79 -34.63 32.96 -9.42
CA ILE A 79 -35.30 33.32 -8.16
C ILE A 79 -34.83 34.70 -7.70
N THR A 80 -35.79 35.60 -7.48
CA THR A 80 -35.55 37.01 -7.14
C THR A 80 -35.85 37.29 -5.67
N GLN A 81 -35.23 36.60 -4.70
CA GLN A 81 -35.37 36.95 -3.28
C GLN A 81 -34.05 36.86 -2.50
N LYS A 82 -33.80 37.89 -1.69
CA LYS A 82 -32.46 38.33 -1.26
C LYS A 82 -32.15 37.96 0.19
N LYS A 83 -31.25 37.00 0.35
CA LYS A 83 -30.16 37.08 1.34
C LYS A 83 -28.85 37.30 0.58
N ALA A 84 -27.83 37.86 1.23
CA ALA A 84 -26.52 37.98 0.60
C ALA A 84 -25.98 36.58 0.24
N PHE A 85 -25.40 36.45 -0.95
CA PHE A 85 -24.76 35.21 -1.38
C PHE A 85 -23.49 34.97 -0.55
N HIS A 86 -23.35 33.76 -0.01
CA HIS A 86 -22.12 33.30 0.63
C HIS A 86 -21.64 32.05 -0.09
N SER A 87 -20.48 32.12 -0.72
CA SER A 87 -19.82 30.96 -1.31
C SER A 87 -19.24 30.03 -0.24
N ASN A 88 -18.98 28.78 -0.60
CA ASN A 88 -18.22 27.89 0.25
C ASN A 88 -16.76 28.39 0.38
N LEU A 89 -16.20 28.33 1.59
CA LEU A 89 -14.82 28.70 1.93
C LEU A 89 -14.07 27.56 2.66
N THR A 90 -14.55 26.32 2.57
CA THR A 90 -13.88 25.17 3.18
C THR A 90 -12.46 25.01 2.63
N GLN A 91 -11.51 24.82 3.54
CA GLN A 91 -10.11 24.55 3.23
C GLN A 91 -9.70 23.23 3.87
N ASP A 92 -9.09 22.35 3.07
CA ASP A 92 -8.57 21.08 3.58
C ASP A 92 -7.34 21.33 4.44
N GLN A 93 -7.32 20.73 5.63
CA GLN A 93 -6.21 20.79 6.57
C GLN A 93 -5.87 19.38 7.03
N GLN A 94 -4.69 19.20 7.62
CA GLN A 94 -4.30 17.91 8.19
C GLN A 94 -4.33 16.76 7.16
N LEU A 95 -3.80 17.01 5.96
CA LEU A 95 -3.80 16.04 4.85
C LEU A 95 -3.04 14.74 5.16
N PHE A 96 -2.05 14.81 6.07
CA PHE A 96 -1.19 13.69 6.44
C PHE A 96 -1.46 13.23 7.88
N CYS A 97 -2.59 12.53 8.06
CA CYS A 97 -2.98 11.93 9.32
C CYS A 97 -2.95 10.40 9.22
N ARG A 98 -2.99 9.71 10.36
CA ARG A 98 -3.11 8.24 10.38
C ARG A 98 -4.30 7.71 9.56
N PRO A 99 -5.51 8.32 9.59
CA PRO A 99 -6.62 7.85 8.78
C PRO A 99 -6.49 8.12 7.28
N SER A 100 -5.64 9.07 6.86
CA SER A 100 -5.38 9.32 5.44
C SER A 100 -4.22 8.49 4.89
N LEU A 101 -3.67 7.57 5.70
CA LEU A 101 -2.59 6.68 5.26
C LEU A 101 -3.14 5.63 4.29
N PRO A 102 -2.59 5.52 3.07
CA PRO A 102 -3.01 4.49 2.12
C PRO A 102 -2.80 3.08 2.67
N LEU A 103 -3.71 2.17 2.36
CA LEU A 103 -3.66 0.79 2.86
C LEU A 103 -2.31 0.09 2.58
N PRO A 104 -1.69 0.19 1.40
CA PRO A 104 -0.39 -0.45 1.15
C PRO A 104 0.75 0.09 2.04
N VAL A 105 0.71 1.39 2.35
CA VAL A 105 1.68 2.03 3.26
C VAL A 105 1.44 1.57 4.69
N GLN A 106 0.17 1.42 5.08
CA GLN A 106 -0.21 0.88 6.38
C GLN A 106 0.26 -0.57 6.54
N GLU A 107 0.03 -1.44 5.55
CA GLU A 107 0.52 -2.83 5.58
C GLU A 107 2.05 -2.87 5.76
N THR A 108 2.78 -2.05 5.00
CA THR A 108 4.24 -1.95 5.11
C THR A 108 4.67 -1.48 6.50
N TYR A 109 4.01 -0.44 7.03
CA TYR A 109 4.30 0.09 8.37
C TYR A 109 4.13 -0.95 9.48
N LEU A 110 3.17 -1.88 9.34
CA LEU A 110 2.95 -2.94 10.33
C LEU A 110 4.04 -4.00 10.34
N THR A 111 4.84 -4.11 9.29
CA THR A 111 6.02 -5.00 9.25
C THR A 111 7.26 -4.38 9.90
N CYS A 112 7.25 -3.06 10.17
CA CYS A 112 8.34 -2.37 10.84
C CYS A 112 8.42 -2.75 12.32
N ASN A 113 9.62 -2.63 12.90
CA ASN A 113 9.83 -2.85 14.33
C ASN A 113 8.98 -1.85 15.15
N PRO A 114 8.13 -2.31 16.09
CA PRO A 114 7.37 -1.42 16.93
C PRO A 114 8.27 -0.73 17.95
N PRO A 115 7.89 0.48 18.44
CA PRO A 115 8.63 1.11 19.51
C PRO A 115 8.52 0.28 20.81
N PRO A 116 9.49 0.39 21.72
CA PRO A 116 9.45 -0.30 23.00
C PRO A 116 8.14 0.02 23.77
N PRO A 117 7.59 -0.93 24.55
CA PRO A 117 6.32 -0.78 25.25
C PRO A 117 6.44 0.09 26.52
N LEU A 118 7.02 1.29 26.39
CA LEU A 118 7.26 2.24 27.48
C LEU A 118 5.97 2.74 28.13
N ASN A 119 4.82 2.53 27.48
CA ASN A 119 3.54 2.87 28.07
C ASN A 119 3.20 2.01 29.29
N ASN A 120 3.77 0.81 29.41
CA ASN A 120 3.62 -0.06 30.59
C ASN A 120 4.26 0.56 31.84
N LEU A 121 5.28 1.40 31.63
CA LEU A 121 6.01 2.11 32.68
C LEU A 121 5.39 3.46 33.02
N SER A 122 4.35 3.90 32.29
CA SER A 122 3.70 5.19 32.51
C SER A 122 3.12 5.32 33.92
N GLN A 123 2.64 4.21 34.52
CA GLN A 123 2.08 4.20 35.87
C GLN A 123 3.10 4.54 36.97
N TYR A 124 4.39 4.36 36.70
CA TYR A 124 5.47 4.61 37.67
C TYR A 124 6.06 6.02 37.54
N ARG A 125 5.49 6.88 36.69
CA ARG A 125 5.96 8.26 36.50
C ARG A 125 5.32 9.18 37.53
N TYR A 126 6.13 9.96 38.23
CA TYR A 126 5.68 10.96 39.22
C TYR A 126 5.25 12.30 38.60
N THR A 127 5.44 12.49 37.29
CA THR A 127 5.13 13.75 36.59
C THR A 127 3.63 13.87 36.30
N HIS A 128 2.97 14.93 36.76
CA HIS A 128 1.55 15.25 36.46
C HIS A 128 1.25 15.54 34.99
N THR A 129 2.28 15.68 34.14
CA THR A 129 2.09 15.80 32.70
C THR A 129 1.61 14.48 32.11
N SER A 130 0.47 14.50 31.41
CA SER A 130 -0.14 13.38 30.66
C SER A 130 0.73 12.80 29.52
N ALA A 131 2.03 13.10 29.51
CA ALA A 131 3.01 12.57 28.59
C ALA A 131 3.32 11.11 28.96
N LYS A 132 2.64 10.19 28.27
CA LYS A 132 2.89 8.74 28.33
C LYS A 132 4.37 8.45 28.05
N GLY A 133 4.95 7.39 28.63
CA GLY A 133 6.36 7.03 28.39
C GLY A 133 6.75 6.96 26.91
N ARG A 134 5.78 6.63 26.04
CA ARG A 134 5.93 6.61 24.58
C ARG A 134 6.05 8.00 23.93
N THR A 135 5.41 9.04 24.47
CA THR A 135 5.49 10.39 23.90
C THR A 135 6.85 11.02 24.14
N ALA A 136 7.49 10.72 25.28
CA ALA A 136 8.86 11.17 25.55
C ALA A 136 9.90 10.50 24.63
N TYR A 137 9.69 9.24 24.25
CA TYR A 137 10.59 8.52 23.34
C TYR A 137 10.44 8.94 21.87
N ASN A 138 9.22 9.23 21.42
CA ASN A 138 8.95 9.57 20.02
C ASN A 138 9.14 11.05 19.68
N ASN A 139 9.03 11.95 20.67
CA ASN A 139 9.05 13.42 20.46
C ASN A 139 10.23 14.12 21.16
N GLY A 140 11.21 13.35 21.63
CA GLY A 140 12.43 13.84 22.27
C GLY A 140 13.51 14.23 21.27
#